data_AF-A0A5N6VA00-F1
#
_entry.id   AF-A0A5N6VA00-F1
#
_cell.length_a   1.000
_cell.length_b   1.000
_cell.length_c   1.000
_cell.angle_alpha   90.00
_cell.angle_beta   90.00
_cell.angle_gamma   90.00
#
_symmetry.space_group_name_H-M   'P 1'
#
loop_
_entity.id
_entity.type
_entity.pdbx_description
1 polymer ?
#
loop_
_entity_poly.entity_id
_entity_poly.type
_entity_poly.pdbx_seq_one_letter_code
_entity_poly.pdbx_strand_id
1 'polypeptide(L)'
;MKSRLIRVLQHLIQEAHGHVSQPPSCHSCSHHTNSDYISQMETWPQLETMRRLLCQRPPIPELPTEILDDIDAVITYRNNKAMLTSSTSIAPRIVFKPNNYMAVGKSSSKAINIALWKGDITSLTDVTAIVNAANSQLLGCFRPDHRCIDNIIHSAAGPRLRDACNSLMLKQGHPEPVGSAKATPGFNLPAPWVLHMVGPQVNSRKSPGILQKQQLASCYRSCLDATESLPALPDGRKVVAFCCISTGLFAFPPDIAAKIALETVVQWCLDHPTTSVTDIIFDTFLERDYELYQANISELETSLASLGDQNSFPPSPLNQPKALITPTISKARSWLHEADYLIISAGAGLSAAIGLDYTSTSLFQKHFPGFLHLGLGRLYDVFGFNDWDSPNQKWGYYFLHLNMVRNWPPSKLYEALRKLAVRFDDRYFVRTSNADNRFVANGFPAEKVSTPQGQYRFLQCFAKCRPDAVFPSDPFVDAALPFVNPKTQALTDETKIPACQYCGGELTLCVRGGDYFNSAPFRAQERKWKEYMDDVARNLDGRRAVILELGVGLNTPAVLRWPNEELVEDVSNPGFRLIRAGIGASGCAPWELEERDLAIGIEGDLNLVVEALAD
;
A
#
# COMPACT_ATOMS: atom_id res chain seq x y z
N MET A 1 8.44 23.11 4.29
CA MET A 1 8.88 21.73 3.94
C MET A 1 9.25 21.62 2.48
N LYS A 2 8.44 22.12 1.54
CA LYS A 2 8.76 22.08 0.09
C LYS A 2 10.16 22.63 -0.25
N SER A 3 10.52 23.77 0.32
CA SER A 3 11.85 24.37 0.11
C SER A 3 13.01 23.50 0.59
N ARG A 4 12.83 22.75 1.70
CA ARG A 4 13.81 21.78 2.20
C ARG A 4 13.99 20.62 1.21
N LEU A 5 12.88 20.05 0.74
CA LEU A 5 12.90 18.97 -0.26
C LEU A 5 13.62 19.39 -1.55
N ILE A 6 13.39 20.62 -2.03
CA ILE A 6 14.08 21.15 -3.21
C ILE A 6 15.59 21.25 -2.97
N ARG A 7 16.03 21.80 -1.81
CA ARG A 7 17.47 21.88 -1.48
C ARG A 7 18.13 20.51 -1.40
N VAL A 8 17.46 19.55 -0.76
CA VAL A 8 17.95 18.16 -0.68
C VAL A 8 18.11 17.55 -2.07
N LEU A 9 17.10 17.70 -2.93
CA LEU A 9 17.17 17.18 -4.30
C LEU A 9 18.28 17.82 -5.11
N GLN A 10 18.43 19.15 -5.03
CA GLN A 10 19.51 19.87 -5.69
C GLN A 10 20.88 19.34 -5.25
N HIS A 11 21.08 19.14 -3.95
CA HIS A 11 22.33 18.59 -3.41
C HIS A 11 22.59 17.16 -3.90
N LEU A 12 21.62 16.25 -3.75
CA LEU A 12 21.77 14.84 -4.12
C LEU A 12 22.00 14.65 -5.63
N ILE A 13 21.35 15.46 -6.46
CA ILE A 13 21.53 15.43 -7.92
C ILE A 13 22.92 15.95 -8.29
N GLN A 14 23.38 17.03 -7.66
CA GLN A 14 24.73 17.55 -7.88
C GLN A 14 25.80 16.54 -7.46
N GLU A 15 25.64 15.89 -6.31
CA GLU A 15 26.52 14.83 -5.82
C GLU A 15 26.56 13.64 -6.80
N ALA A 16 25.39 13.17 -7.26
CA ALA A 16 25.29 12.07 -8.22
C ALA A 16 25.99 12.40 -9.56
N HIS A 17 25.90 13.64 -10.03
CA HIS A 17 26.59 14.08 -11.25
C HIS A 17 28.09 14.31 -11.06
N GLY A 18 28.55 14.72 -9.87
CA GLY A 18 29.97 14.88 -9.55
C GLY A 18 30.78 13.59 -9.60
N HIS A 19 30.12 12.43 -9.48
CA HIS A 19 30.73 11.11 -9.61
C HIS A 19 30.76 10.54 -11.05
N VAL A 20 30.13 11.22 -12.01
CA VAL A 20 30.23 10.88 -13.43
C VAL A 20 31.39 11.69 -14.00
N SER A 21 32.51 11.03 -14.34
CA SER A 21 33.54 11.62 -15.20
C SER A 21 32.83 12.25 -16.40
N GLN A 22 33.03 13.57 -16.60
CA GLN A 22 32.32 14.37 -17.59
C GLN A 22 32.03 13.55 -18.85
N PRO A 23 30.75 13.35 -19.23
CA PRO A 23 30.47 12.87 -20.57
C PRO A 23 31.05 13.89 -21.54
N PRO A 24 31.59 13.47 -22.70
CA PRO A 24 32.19 14.39 -23.67
C PRO A 24 31.19 15.52 -23.93
N SER A 25 31.68 16.74 -23.72
CA SER A 25 30.96 18.01 -23.78
C SER A 25 29.77 17.97 -24.75
N CYS A 26 28.58 17.72 -24.23
CA CYS A 26 27.35 17.92 -24.99
C CYS A 26 27.06 19.42 -25.01
N HIS A 27 27.72 20.14 -25.90
CA HIS A 27 27.64 21.60 -26.06
C HIS A 27 26.25 22.11 -26.54
N SER A 28 25.20 21.30 -26.45
CA SER A 28 23.87 21.61 -26.99
C SER A 28 22.68 21.10 -26.17
N CYS A 29 22.89 20.52 -24.98
CA CYS A 29 21.79 20.02 -24.13
C CYS A 29 21.52 20.95 -22.93
N SER A 30 20.44 21.73 -23.00
CA SER A 30 19.95 22.67 -21.97
C SER A 30 19.38 21.99 -20.71
N HIS A 31 19.34 20.66 -20.65
CA HIS A 31 18.69 19.91 -19.57
C HIS A 31 19.56 19.82 -18.31
N HIS A 32 20.89 19.92 -18.45
CA HIS A 32 21.83 19.80 -17.33
C HIS A 32 21.93 21.06 -16.45
N THR A 33 21.30 22.16 -16.87
CA THR A 33 21.34 23.45 -16.16
C THR A 33 20.00 23.89 -15.60
N ASN A 34 18.94 23.08 -15.75
CA ASN A 34 17.59 23.52 -15.41
C ASN A 34 17.17 23.04 -14.02
N SER A 35 17.66 23.73 -12.98
CA SER A 35 17.19 23.58 -11.59
C SER A 35 15.67 23.74 -11.46
N ASP A 36 15.03 24.41 -12.44
CA ASP A 36 13.61 24.73 -12.43
C ASP A 36 12.72 23.49 -12.59
N TYR A 37 13.17 22.45 -13.30
CA TYR A 37 12.34 21.26 -13.53
C TYR A 37 11.98 20.57 -12.22
N ILE A 38 12.93 20.42 -11.29
CA ILE A 38 12.68 19.83 -9.98
C ILE A 38 11.61 20.62 -9.25
N SER A 39 11.69 21.96 -9.27
CA SER A 39 10.72 22.82 -8.60
C SER A 39 9.31 22.73 -9.18
N GLN A 40 9.18 22.40 -10.46
CA GLN A 40 7.90 22.26 -11.18
C GLN A 40 7.30 20.85 -11.07
N MET A 41 8.04 19.85 -10.59
CA MET A 41 7.52 18.51 -10.35
C MET A 41 6.50 18.51 -9.20
N GLU A 42 5.49 17.66 -9.33
CA GLU A 42 4.61 17.33 -8.21
C GLU A 42 5.42 16.76 -7.02
N THR A 43 4.88 16.95 -5.81
CA THR A 43 5.55 16.55 -4.58
C THR A 43 5.87 15.05 -4.50
N TRP A 44 4.99 14.18 -5.00
CA TRP A 44 5.24 12.73 -4.98
C TRP A 44 6.46 12.33 -5.83
N PRO A 45 6.55 12.69 -7.13
CA PRO A 45 7.75 12.48 -7.94
C PRO A 45 9.04 13.04 -7.33
N GLN A 46 8.99 14.18 -6.64
CA GLN A 46 10.14 14.74 -5.92
C GLN A 46 10.61 13.83 -4.78
N LEU A 47 9.68 13.38 -3.94
CA LEU A 47 9.97 12.45 -2.84
C LEU A 47 10.54 11.12 -3.34
N GLU A 48 9.98 10.59 -4.41
CA GLU A 48 10.44 9.34 -5.02
C GLU A 48 11.84 9.49 -5.63
N THR A 49 12.12 10.63 -6.26
CA THR A 49 13.48 10.96 -6.74
C THR A 49 14.48 11.01 -5.59
N MET A 50 14.14 11.69 -4.49
CA MET A 50 14.99 11.75 -3.30
C MET A 50 15.25 10.35 -2.74
N ARG A 51 14.20 9.53 -2.60
CA ARG A 51 14.30 8.15 -2.10
C ARG A 51 15.24 7.30 -2.95
N ARG A 52 15.14 7.40 -4.29
CA ARG A 52 15.99 6.66 -5.23
C ARG A 52 17.46 7.08 -5.14
N LEU A 53 17.73 8.38 -5.08
CA LEU A 53 19.09 8.91 -4.93
C LEU A 53 19.71 8.47 -3.60
N LEU A 54 18.99 8.62 -2.49
CA LEU A 54 19.45 8.15 -1.17
C LEU A 54 19.68 6.64 -1.14
N CYS A 55 18.81 5.85 -1.79
CA CYS A 55 18.98 4.40 -1.89
C CYS A 55 20.33 4.05 -2.54
N GLN A 56 20.71 4.71 -3.63
CA GLN A 56 21.96 4.46 -4.35
C GLN A 56 23.20 5.02 -3.64
N ARG A 57 23.04 6.01 -2.77
CA ARG A 57 24.15 6.76 -2.17
C ARG A 57 24.93 5.92 -1.14
N PRO A 58 26.27 5.79 -1.24
CA PRO A 58 27.08 5.18 -0.17
C PRO A 58 27.07 6.02 1.12
N PRO A 59 27.46 5.46 2.28
CA PRO A 59 27.60 6.23 3.53
C PRO A 59 28.75 7.25 3.49
N ILE A 60 29.70 7.10 2.57
CA ILE A 60 30.87 7.97 2.42
C ILE A 60 30.88 8.55 1.00
N PRO A 61 31.09 9.87 0.82
CA PRO A 61 31.37 10.87 1.85
C PRO A 61 30.16 11.13 2.78
N GLU A 62 30.41 11.71 3.96
CA GLU A 62 29.32 12.11 4.87
C GLU A 62 28.53 13.28 4.27
N LEU A 63 27.22 13.31 4.54
CA LEU A 63 26.37 14.44 4.13
C LEU A 63 26.65 15.66 5.00
N PRO A 64 26.64 16.89 4.45
CA PRO A 64 26.67 18.10 5.26
C PRO A 64 25.52 18.10 6.27
N THR A 65 25.78 18.53 7.52
CA THR A 65 24.80 18.49 8.61
C THR A 65 23.48 19.17 8.25
N GLU A 66 23.53 20.33 7.58
CA GLU A 66 22.33 21.06 7.14
C GLU A 66 21.47 20.26 6.15
N ILE A 67 22.10 19.52 5.23
CA ILE A 67 21.40 18.66 4.26
C ILE A 67 20.81 17.45 4.97
N LEU A 68 21.54 16.87 5.92
CA LEU A 68 21.07 15.74 6.71
C LEU A 68 19.85 16.11 7.56
N ASP A 69 19.85 17.29 8.18
CA ASP A 69 18.72 17.80 8.96
C ASP A 69 17.51 18.13 8.06
N ASP A 70 17.74 18.62 6.84
CA ASP A 70 16.68 18.80 5.84
C ASP A 70 16.10 17.45 5.39
N ILE A 71 16.94 16.42 5.18
CA ILE A 71 16.48 15.06 4.85
C ILE A 71 15.62 14.49 5.98
N ASP A 72 16.06 14.57 7.23
CA ASP A 72 15.31 14.09 8.38
C ASP A 72 13.95 14.80 8.52
N ALA A 73 13.93 16.12 8.33
CA ALA A 73 12.68 16.88 8.36
C ALA A 73 11.71 16.46 7.25
N VAL A 74 12.22 16.23 6.03
CA VAL A 74 11.40 15.79 4.89
C VAL A 74 10.87 14.37 5.12
N ILE A 75 11.71 13.44 5.60
CA ILE A 75 11.30 12.04 5.87
C ILE A 75 10.31 12.00 7.04
N THR A 76 10.57 12.72 8.14
CA THR A 76 9.64 12.84 9.27
C THR A 76 8.30 13.40 8.81
N TYR A 77 8.30 14.49 8.03
CA TYR A 77 7.07 15.08 7.52
C TYR A 77 6.27 14.12 6.65
N ARG A 78 6.95 13.34 5.78
CA ARG A 78 6.34 12.27 4.97
C ARG A 78 5.77 11.15 5.85
N ASN A 79 6.55 10.64 6.80
CA ASN A 79 6.16 9.52 7.66
C ASN A 79 4.97 9.88 8.57
N ASN A 80 4.85 11.15 8.99
CA ASN A 80 3.71 11.64 9.77
C ASN A 80 2.37 11.66 8.99
N LYS A 81 2.40 11.40 7.68
CA LYS A 81 1.20 11.20 6.86
C LYS A 81 0.72 9.75 6.87
N ALA A 82 1.56 8.80 7.30
CA ALA A 82 1.22 7.39 7.33
C ALA A 82 0.15 7.10 8.39
N MET A 83 -0.74 6.17 8.07
CA MET A 83 -1.62 5.54 9.03
C MET A 83 -0.80 4.68 9.99
N LEU A 84 -0.76 5.10 11.25
CA LEU A 84 -0.01 4.39 12.29
C LEU A 84 -0.88 3.31 12.93
N THR A 85 -0.27 2.17 13.25
CA THR A 85 -0.91 1.08 14.00
C THR A 85 -0.20 0.92 15.34
N SER A 86 -0.94 0.99 16.45
CA SER A 86 -0.35 0.71 17.76
C SER A 86 -0.25 -0.79 17.99
N SER A 87 0.90 -1.26 18.48
CA SER A 87 1.06 -2.65 18.91
C SER A 87 0.02 -3.07 19.96
N THR A 88 -0.48 -2.13 20.77
CA THR A 88 -1.52 -2.38 21.78
C THR A 88 -2.89 -2.73 21.18
N SER A 89 -3.12 -2.35 19.92
CA SER A 89 -4.35 -2.66 19.18
C SER A 89 -4.31 -4.03 18.50
N ILE A 90 -3.14 -4.67 18.47
CA ILE A 90 -2.93 -5.99 17.86
C ILE A 90 -3.15 -7.04 18.94
N ALA A 91 -4.25 -7.79 18.82
CA ALA A 91 -4.57 -8.80 19.81
C ALA A 91 -3.67 -10.05 19.68
N PRO A 92 -3.25 -10.64 20.81
CA PRO A 92 -2.43 -11.84 20.80
C PRO A 92 -3.19 -13.05 20.27
N ARG A 93 -2.48 -13.92 19.57
CA ARG A 93 -2.97 -15.24 19.13
C ARG A 93 -2.58 -16.33 20.13
N ILE A 94 -1.40 -16.21 20.74
CA ILE A 94 -0.92 -17.11 21.79
C ILE A 94 -0.50 -16.25 22.98
N VAL A 95 -0.92 -16.64 24.19
CA VAL A 95 -0.46 -16.03 25.43
C VAL A 95 0.29 -17.09 26.22
N PHE A 96 1.60 -16.95 26.28
CA PHE A 96 2.50 -17.85 26.98
C PHE A 96 2.62 -17.44 28.44
N LYS A 97 2.25 -18.35 29.37
CA LYS A 97 2.35 -18.11 30.81
C LYS A 97 3.48 -18.96 31.38
N PRO A 98 4.59 -18.37 31.85
CA PRO A 98 5.69 -19.15 32.40
C PRO A 98 5.23 -19.93 33.63
N ASN A 99 5.62 -21.20 33.75
CA ASN A 99 5.21 -22.07 34.85
C ASN A 99 5.77 -21.56 36.20
N ASN A 100 4.89 -21.22 37.15
CA ASN A 100 5.23 -20.65 38.46
C ASN A 100 6.08 -21.59 39.37
N TYR A 101 6.29 -22.85 39.00
CA TYR A 101 6.97 -23.85 39.86
C TYR A 101 8.50 -23.77 39.86
N MET A 102 9.14 -22.98 38.97
CA MET A 102 10.61 -22.83 38.95
C MET A 102 11.11 -21.44 39.39
N ALA A 103 10.22 -20.51 39.74
CA ALA A 103 10.57 -19.18 40.19
C ALA A 103 10.64 -19.10 41.73
N VAL A 104 11.63 -19.76 42.35
CA VAL A 104 11.94 -19.49 43.76
C VAL A 104 12.59 -18.11 43.86
N GLY A 105 11.82 -17.11 44.26
CA GLY A 105 12.36 -15.85 44.82
C GLY A 105 12.34 -14.59 43.94
N LYS A 106 11.64 -14.56 42.79
CA LYS A 106 11.37 -13.29 42.08
C LYS A 106 9.91 -13.16 41.65
N SER A 107 9.37 -11.96 41.87
CA SER A 107 8.00 -11.52 41.60
C SER A 107 7.57 -11.79 40.15
N SER A 108 6.30 -12.20 39.98
CA SER A 108 5.56 -12.59 38.76
C SER A 108 6.30 -12.44 37.42
N SER A 109 6.62 -13.57 36.78
CA SER A 109 6.95 -13.57 35.36
C SER A 109 5.73 -13.07 34.56
N LYS A 110 5.92 -12.02 33.75
CA LYS A 110 4.86 -11.49 32.89
C LYS A 110 4.57 -12.50 31.77
N ALA A 111 3.30 -12.64 31.39
CA ALA A 111 2.94 -13.44 30.23
C ALA A 111 3.54 -12.83 28.95
N ILE A 112 3.89 -13.69 28.00
CA ILE A 112 4.41 -13.28 26.69
C ILE A 112 3.30 -13.42 25.66
N ASN A 113 2.98 -12.33 24.99
CA ASN A 113 1.99 -12.27 23.94
C ASN A 113 2.66 -12.53 22.58
N ILE A 114 2.16 -13.50 21.83
CA ILE A 114 2.57 -13.71 20.43
C ILE A 114 1.40 -13.34 19.54
N ALA A 115 1.62 -12.39 18.63
CA ALA A 115 0.62 -11.88 17.72
C ALA A 115 1.05 -12.03 16.25
N LEU A 116 0.05 -12.01 15.36
CA LEU A 116 0.23 -11.98 13.92
C LEU A 116 -0.45 -10.72 13.39
N TRP A 117 0.27 -9.95 12.58
CA TRP A 117 -0.21 -8.71 12.01
C TRP A 117 0.17 -8.62 10.54
N LYS A 118 -0.77 -8.13 9.72
CA LYS A 118 -0.53 -7.79 8.32
C LYS A 118 -0.50 -6.28 8.17
N GLY A 119 0.65 -5.71 7.80
CA GLY A 119 0.79 -4.26 7.68
C GLY A 119 2.15 -3.81 7.17
N ASP A 120 2.38 -2.51 7.25
CA ASP A 120 3.70 -1.92 6.99
C ASP A 120 4.43 -1.74 8.32
N ILE A 121 5.45 -2.56 8.56
CA ILE A 121 6.26 -2.53 9.79
C ILE A 121 6.84 -1.15 10.13
N THR A 122 7.01 -0.26 9.15
CA THR A 122 7.51 1.12 9.38
C THR A 122 6.46 2.06 9.96
N SER A 123 5.20 1.63 10.02
CA SER A 123 4.06 2.36 10.60
C SER A 123 3.62 1.83 11.98
N LEU A 124 4.32 0.82 12.51
CA LEU A 124 4.00 0.21 13.80
C LEU A 124 4.55 1.06 14.96
N THR A 125 3.67 1.51 15.84
CA THR A 125 4.01 2.28 17.05
C THR A 125 3.98 1.40 18.30
N ASP A 126 4.49 1.95 19.40
CA ASP A 126 4.53 1.28 20.70
C ASP A 126 5.27 -0.07 20.64
N VAL A 127 6.33 -0.11 19.83
CA VAL A 127 7.22 -1.25 19.64
C VAL A 127 8.62 -0.87 20.12
N THR A 128 9.33 -1.76 20.80
CA THR A 128 10.72 -1.51 21.23
C THR A 128 11.68 -1.59 20.04
N ALA A 129 11.53 -2.62 19.21
CA ALA A 129 12.34 -2.80 18.02
C ALA A 129 11.60 -3.48 16.88
N ILE A 130 11.94 -3.09 15.65
CA ILE A 130 11.57 -3.83 14.44
C ILE A 130 12.79 -4.58 13.90
N VAL A 131 12.56 -5.74 13.29
CA VAL A 131 13.65 -6.55 12.71
C VAL A 131 13.78 -6.28 11.22
N ASN A 132 14.99 -5.95 10.79
CA ASN A 132 15.38 -5.79 9.39
C ASN A 132 16.13 -7.04 8.90
N ALA A 133 15.58 -7.72 7.88
CA ALA A 133 16.30 -8.74 7.12
C ALA A 133 17.31 -8.08 6.17
N ALA A 134 18.51 -7.83 6.70
CA ALA A 134 19.60 -7.15 6.04
C ALA A 134 20.44 -8.09 5.17
N ASN A 135 21.29 -7.48 4.33
CA ASN A 135 22.38 -8.16 3.65
C ASN A 135 23.67 -8.13 4.49
N SER A 136 24.70 -8.92 4.14
CA SER A 136 25.92 -9.05 4.93
C SER A 136 26.77 -7.78 5.07
N GLN A 137 26.51 -6.75 4.25
CA GLN A 137 27.17 -5.46 4.41
C GLN A 137 26.49 -4.59 5.47
N LEU A 138 25.26 -4.88 5.89
CA LEU A 138 24.40 -4.06 6.77
C LEU A 138 24.11 -2.63 6.29
N LEU A 139 24.61 -2.21 5.12
CA LEU A 139 24.45 -0.86 4.60
C LEU A 139 23.09 -0.64 3.91
N GLY A 140 22.10 -1.49 4.14
CA GLY A 140 20.83 -1.40 3.45
C GLY A 140 20.90 -1.80 1.97
N CYS A 141 19.81 -1.52 1.24
CA CYS A 141 19.71 -1.81 -0.19
C CYS A 141 20.18 -0.64 -1.06
N PHE A 142 20.94 -0.92 -2.12
CA PHE A 142 21.42 0.05 -3.11
C PHE A 142 20.69 -0.02 -4.47
N ARG A 143 19.63 -0.83 -4.57
CA ARG A 143 18.85 -0.97 -5.80
C ARG A 143 17.55 -0.18 -5.67
N PRO A 144 17.39 0.94 -6.39
CA PRO A 144 16.11 1.63 -6.47
C PRO A 144 14.97 0.68 -6.82
N ASP A 145 13.79 0.96 -6.29
CA ASP A 145 12.55 0.19 -6.53
C ASP A 145 12.58 -1.29 -6.14
N HIS A 146 13.68 -1.75 -5.54
CA HIS A 146 13.77 -3.11 -5.02
C HIS A 146 12.83 -3.27 -3.83
N ARG A 147 11.82 -4.13 -3.97
CA ARG A 147 10.79 -4.39 -2.97
C ARG A 147 11.29 -5.33 -1.86
N CYS A 148 12.41 -4.98 -1.22
CA CYS A 148 12.95 -5.71 -0.07
C CYS A 148 12.71 -4.91 1.22
N ILE A 149 12.50 -5.63 2.34
CA ILE A 149 12.27 -4.99 3.64
C ILE A 149 13.42 -4.07 4.05
N ASP A 150 14.65 -4.43 3.67
CA ASP A 150 15.85 -3.62 3.89
C ASP A 150 15.76 -2.24 3.20
N ASN A 151 15.19 -2.18 1.99
CA ASN A 151 14.99 -0.90 1.29
C ASN A 151 13.88 -0.08 1.97
N ILE A 152 12.79 -0.74 2.37
CA ILE A 152 11.63 -0.12 3.01
C ILE A 152 12.06 0.52 4.35
N ILE A 153 12.71 -0.23 5.23
CA ILE A 153 13.18 0.24 6.54
C ILE A 153 14.20 1.37 6.38
N HIS A 154 15.22 1.23 5.52
CA HIS A 154 16.20 2.31 5.30
C HIS A 154 15.57 3.56 4.67
N SER A 155 14.59 3.41 3.76
CA SER A 155 13.87 4.55 3.14
C SER A 155 12.96 5.29 4.12
N ALA A 156 12.47 4.61 5.16
CA ALA A 156 11.64 5.20 6.21
C ALA A 156 12.46 5.77 7.36
N ALA A 157 13.59 5.14 7.72
CA ALA A 157 14.49 5.61 8.77
C ALA A 157 15.37 6.79 8.33
N GLY A 158 15.73 6.86 7.05
CA GLY A 158 16.64 7.86 6.50
C GLY A 158 18.12 7.44 6.49
N PRO A 159 19.01 8.26 5.90
CA PRO A 159 20.41 7.90 5.65
C PRO A 159 21.22 7.66 6.94
N ARG A 160 20.83 8.29 8.06
CA ARG A 160 21.49 8.07 9.36
C ARG A 160 21.51 6.61 9.81
N LEU A 161 20.50 5.82 9.41
CA LEU A 161 20.49 4.38 9.67
C LEU A 161 21.66 3.67 8.98
N ARG A 162 21.92 4.04 7.72
CA ARG A 162 23.06 3.53 6.95
C ARG A 162 24.40 3.98 7.55
N ASP A 163 24.49 5.21 8.05
CA ASP A 163 25.70 5.74 8.70
C ASP A 163 26.02 5.01 10.01
N ALA A 164 24.99 4.72 10.82
CA ALA A 164 25.12 3.92 12.03
C ALA A 164 25.58 2.49 11.72
N CYS A 165 24.98 1.84 10.72
CA CYS A 165 25.43 0.53 10.24
C CYS A 165 26.88 0.59 9.75
N ASN A 166 27.26 1.61 8.98
CA ASN A 166 28.62 1.76 8.47
C ASN A 166 29.65 1.84 9.62
N SER A 167 29.33 2.61 10.67
CA SER A 167 30.18 2.72 11.86
C SER A 167 30.35 1.38 12.59
N LEU A 168 29.27 0.59 12.73
CA LEU A 168 29.34 -0.77 13.29
C LEU A 168 30.21 -1.70 12.44
N MET A 169 30.05 -1.66 11.11
CA MET A 169 30.78 -2.51 10.19
C MET A 169 32.27 -2.16 10.09
N LEU A 170 32.61 -0.87 10.13
CA LEU A 170 34.00 -0.42 10.21
C LEU A 170 34.67 -0.88 11.50
N LYS A 171 33.97 -0.80 12.64
CA LYS A 171 34.47 -1.29 13.93
C LYS A 171 34.65 -2.81 13.95
N GLN A 172 33.75 -3.54 13.28
CA GLN A 172 33.81 -5.00 13.18
C GLN A 172 34.92 -5.49 12.23
N GLY A 173 35.15 -4.79 11.12
CA GLY A 173 36.21 -5.11 10.16
C GLY A 173 35.93 -6.30 9.23
N HIS A 174 34.75 -6.92 9.29
CA HIS A 174 34.34 -8.01 8.38
C HIS A 174 32.82 -8.01 8.14
N PRO A 175 32.32 -8.64 7.05
CA PRO A 175 30.88 -8.78 6.78
C PRO A 175 30.13 -9.49 7.91
N GLU A 176 28.86 -9.15 8.08
CA GLU A 176 28.02 -9.71 9.14
C GLU A 176 27.68 -11.18 8.84
N PRO A 177 27.91 -12.11 9.80
CA PRO A 177 27.62 -13.53 9.61
C PRO A 177 26.11 -13.81 9.69
N VAL A 178 25.68 -14.85 8.98
CA VAL A 178 24.29 -15.33 9.01
C VAL A 178 23.90 -15.77 10.43
N GLY A 179 22.69 -15.41 10.87
CA GLY A 179 22.15 -15.86 12.16
C GLY A 179 22.51 -15.00 13.37
N SER A 180 23.21 -13.88 13.17
CA SER A 180 23.53 -12.87 14.19
C SER A 180 22.69 -11.60 14.01
N ALA A 181 22.60 -10.77 15.05
CA ALA A 181 21.83 -9.53 15.05
C ALA A 181 22.63 -8.35 15.61
N LYS A 182 22.46 -7.16 15.01
CA LYS A 182 22.98 -5.88 15.52
C LYS A 182 21.85 -4.88 15.74
N ALA A 183 21.95 -4.10 16.81
CA ALA A 183 21.00 -3.03 17.10
C ALA A 183 21.53 -1.67 16.65
N THR A 184 20.66 -0.85 16.07
CA THR A 184 20.87 0.58 15.79
C THR A 184 19.64 1.38 16.23
N PRO A 185 19.77 2.70 16.47
CA PRO A 185 18.60 3.56 16.61
C PRO A 185 17.73 3.54 15.35
N GLY A 186 16.41 3.69 15.50
CA GLY A 186 15.46 3.70 14.39
C GLY A 186 15.30 5.04 13.65
N PHE A 187 15.89 6.11 14.17
CA PHE A 187 15.86 7.45 13.57
C PHE A 187 14.44 7.96 13.27
N ASN A 188 14.07 8.13 11.99
CA ASN A 188 12.76 8.65 11.59
C ASN A 188 11.62 7.59 11.62
N LEU A 189 11.91 6.37 12.11
CA LEU A 189 10.91 5.34 12.34
C LEU A 189 10.18 5.57 13.67
N PRO A 190 8.91 5.12 13.81
CA PRO A 190 8.24 5.10 15.10
C PRO A 190 8.90 4.14 16.11
N ALA A 191 9.53 3.07 15.61
CA ALA A 191 10.31 2.14 16.42
C ALA A 191 11.65 2.79 16.82
N PRO A 192 12.01 2.85 18.12
CA PRO A 192 13.23 3.49 18.58
C PRO A 192 14.49 2.67 18.22
N TRP A 193 14.36 1.38 17.95
CA TRP A 193 15.47 0.49 17.56
C TRP A 193 15.15 -0.34 16.32
N VAL A 194 16.19 -0.61 15.54
CA VAL A 194 16.17 -1.58 14.43
C VAL A 194 17.18 -2.69 14.73
N LEU A 195 16.71 -3.93 14.68
CA LEU A 195 17.56 -5.12 14.79
C LEU A 195 17.89 -5.62 13.38
N HIS A 196 19.14 -5.43 12.95
CA HIS A 196 19.63 -5.88 11.66
C HIS A 196 20.19 -7.28 11.76
N MET A 197 19.72 -8.18 10.92
CA MET A 197 20.17 -9.57 10.89
C MET A 197 20.38 -10.04 9.45
N VAL A 198 21.30 -10.98 9.25
CA VAL A 198 21.56 -11.59 7.92
C VAL A 198 20.97 -12.99 7.86
N GLY A 199 20.03 -13.20 6.94
CA GLY A 199 19.30 -14.45 6.81
C GLY A 199 20.00 -15.45 5.87
N PRO A 200 19.74 -16.76 6.01
CA PRO A 200 20.25 -17.74 5.06
C PRO A 200 19.64 -17.53 3.67
N GLN A 201 20.47 -17.70 2.64
CA GLN A 201 20.03 -17.72 1.24
C GLN A 201 19.85 -19.17 0.77
N VAL A 202 18.76 -19.44 0.06
CA VAL A 202 18.44 -20.76 -0.50
C VAL A 202 18.42 -20.64 -2.02
N ASN A 203 18.89 -21.68 -2.71
CA ASN A 203 18.69 -21.75 -4.17
C ASN A 203 17.22 -22.07 -4.42
N SER A 204 16.51 -21.23 -5.18
CA SER A 204 15.07 -21.37 -5.43
C SER A 204 14.63 -22.72 -6.02
N ARG A 205 15.55 -23.53 -6.57
CA ARG A 205 15.27 -24.87 -7.09
C ARG A 205 15.50 -26.01 -6.07
N LYS A 206 15.88 -25.71 -4.84
CA LYS A 206 16.22 -26.71 -3.80
C LYS A 206 15.53 -26.38 -2.48
N SER A 207 15.13 -27.43 -1.75
CA SER A 207 14.71 -27.28 -0.36
C SER A 207 15.88 -26.88 0.53
N PRO A 208 15.65 -26.09 1.60
CA PRO A 208 16.69 -25.70 2.52
C PRO A 208 17.28 -26.92 3.25
N GLY A 209 18.60 -26.99 3.31
CA GLY A 209 19.34 -27.99 4.09
C GLY A 209 19.28 -27.72 5.60
N ILE A 210 19.78 -28.67 6.39
CA ILE A 210 19.77 -28.58 7.87
C ILE A 210 20.44 -27.29 8.37
N LEU A 211 21.61 -26.94 7.81
CA LEU A 211 22.35 -25.73 8.17
C LEU A 211 21.52 -24.46 7.95
N GLN A 212 20.83 -24.33 6.82
CA GLN A 212 20.02 -23.15 6.51
C GLN A 212 18.82 -23.03 7.46
N LYS A 213 18.19 -24.16 7.84
CA LYS A 213 17.12 -24.17 8.85
C LYS A 213 17.63 -23.73 10.22
N GLN A 214 18.79 -24.24 10.64
CA GLN A 214 19.44 -23.83 11.89
C GLN A 214 19.86 -22.36 11.89
N GLN A 215 20.35 -21.86 10.77
CA GLN A 215 20.68 -20.45 10.57
C GLN A 215 19.45 -19.55 10.68
N LEU A 216 18.32 -19.94 10.07
CA LEU A 216 17.07 -19.19 10.21
C LEU A 216 16.60 -19.16 11.67
N ALA A 217 16.61 -20.29 12.37
CA ALA A 217 16.31 -20.34 13.80
C ALA A 217 17.29 -19.50 14.64
N SER A 218 18.56 -19.44 14.26
CA SER A 218 19.55 -18.56 14.90
C SER A 218 19.20 -17.09 14.73
N CYS A 219 18.65 -16.68 13.57
CA CYS A 219 18.25 -15.29 13.34
C CYS A 219 17.20 -14.84 14.36
N TYR A 220 16.14 -15.65 14.56
CA TYR A 220 15.08 -15.33 15.52
C TYR A 220 15.61 -15.27 16.96
N ARG A 221 16.39 -16.28 17.40
CA ARG A 221 17.00 -16.27 18.74
C ARG A 221 17.88 -15.06 18.99
N SER A 222 18.80 -14.76 18.07
CA SER A 222 19.70 -13.60 18.19
C SER A 222 18.94 -12.27 18.25
N CYS A 223 17.81 -12.14 17.55
CA CYS A 223 16.98 -10.93 17.65
C CYS A 223 16.26 -10.83 18.99
N LEU A 224 15.75 -11.94 19.54
CA LEU A 224 15.13 -11.96 20.87
C LEU A 224 16.16 -11.63 21.96
N ASP A 225 17.35 -12.24 21.89
CA ASP A 225 18.45 -11.96 22.81
C ASP A 225 18.94 -10.50 22.71
N ALA A 226 18.99 -9.94 21.50
CA ALA A 226 19.28 -8.52 21.31
C ALA A 226 18.18 -7.64 21.92
N THR A 227 16.91 -8.03 21.79
CA THR A 227 15.77 -7.30 22.36
C THR A 227 15.85 -7.24 23.88
N GLU A 228 16.28 -8.32 24.55
CA GLU A 228 16.51 -8.34 26.01
C GLU A 228 17.41 -7.20 26.48
N SER A 229 18.44 -6.89 25.69
CA SER A 229 19.42 -5.85 26.01
C SER A 229 18.91 -4.43 25.76
N LEU A 230 17.76 -4.26 25.11
CA LEU A 230 17.18 -2.95 24.82
C LEU A 230 16.33 -2.40 25.99
N PRO A 231 16.18 -1.07 26.10
CA PRO A 231 15.27 -0.47 27.07
C PRO A 231 13.81 -0.88 26.83
N ALA A 232 13.03 -1.04 27.90
CA ALA A 232 11.58 -1.17 27.81
C ALA A 232 10.94 0.15 27.37
N LEU A 233 9.73 0.06 26.83
CA LEU A 233 8.87 1.22 26.55
C LEU A 233 8.45 1.91 27.86
N PRO A 234 7.97 3.17 27.80
CA PRO A 234 7.52 3.91 29.00
C PRO A 234 6.44 3.22 29.82
N ASP A 235 5.61 2.37 29.20
CA ASP A 235 4.57 1.57 29.86
C ASP A 235 5.10 0.24 30.46
N GLY A 236 6.41 0.01 30.37
CA GLY A 236 7.09 -1.18 30.87
C GLY A 236 6.93 -2.42 29.99
N ARG A 237 6.37 -2.31 28.78
CA ARG A 237 6.39 -3.37 27.77
C ARG A 237 7.73 -3.41 27.03
N LYS A 238 8.07 -4.57 26.50
CA LYS A 238 9.21 -4.76 25.62
C LYS A 238 8.76 -5.61 24.44
N VAL A 239 8.62 -4.95 23.30
CA VAL A 239 7.88 -5.46 22.14
C VAL A 239 8.82 -5.56 20.95
N VAL A 240 8.89 -6.71 20.30
CA VAL A 240 9.66 -6.91 19.06
C VAL A 240 8.75 -7.33 17.92
N ALA A 241 8.92 -6.72 16.75
CA ALA A 241 8.20 -7.08 15.53
C ALA A 241 9.15 -7.67 14.49
N PHE A 242 8.85 -8.89 14.04
CA PHE A 242 9.58 -9.64 13.04
C PHE A 242 8.92 -9.51 11.68
N CYS A 243 9.63 -8.99 10.68
CA CYS A 243 9.25 -9.19 9.29
C CYS A 243 9.42 -10.67 8.86
N CYS A 244 8.89 -11.04 7.69
CA CYS A 244 9.15 -12.35 7.09
C CYS A 244 10.62 -12.53 6.66
N ILE A 245 11.46 -13.12 7.53
CA ILE A 245 12.90 -13.31 7.30
C ILE A 245 13.18 -14.36 6.21
N SER A 246 14.10 -14.05 5.29
CA SER A 246 14.60 -14.92 4.22
C SER A 246 13.58 -15.43 3.18
N THR A 247 12.32 -15.05 3.29
CA THR A 247 11.30 -15.33 2.27
C THR A 247 11.44 -14.38 1.07
N GLY A 248 10.83 -14.72 -0.06
CA GLY A 248 10.90 -13.93 -1.29
C GLY A 248 12.29 -13.93 -1.91
N LEU A 249 13.09 -12.88 -1.68
CA LEU A 249 14.36 -12.63 -2.37
C LEU A 249 15.48 -13.61 -2.03
N PHE A 250 15.53 -14.08 -0.78
CA PHE A 250 16.48 -15.13 -0.37
C PHE A 250 15.93 -16.54 -0.61
N ALA A 251 14.77 -16.62 -1.27
CA ALA A 251 14.12 -17.83 -1.78
C ALA A 251 13.94 -18.96 -0.75
N PHE A 252 13.93 -18.63 0.55
CA PHE A 252 13.54 -19.58 1.57
C PHE A 252 12.02 -19.84 1.42
N PRO A 253 11.58 -21.11 1.32
CA PRO A 253 10.17 -21.44 1.16
C PRO A 253 9.32 -20.85 2.31
N PRO A 254 8.30 -20.01 2.03
CA PRO A 254 7.55 -19.30 3.06
C PRO A 254 6.85 -20.20 4.08
N ASP A 255 6.35 -21.36 3.64
CA ASP A 255 5.73 -22.39 4.47
C ASP A 255 6.71 -22.96 5.52
N ILE A 256 7.93 -23.30 5.08
CA ILE A 256 8.99 -23.81 5.97
C ILE A 256 9.50 -22.67 6.88
N ALA A 257 9.65 -21.46 6.34
CA ALA A 257 10.13 -20.31 7.10
C ALA A 257 9.19 -19.94 8.25
N ALA A 258 7.87 -19.86 7.98
CA ALA A 258 6.85 -19.53 8.99
C ALA A 258 6.83 -20.56 10.12
N LYS A 259 6.93 -21.86 9.77
CA LYS A 259 7.01 -22.94 10.77
C LYS A 259 8.24 -22.80 11.67
N ILE A 260 9.43 -22.63 11.08
CA ILE A 260 10.69 -22.44 11.83
C ILE A 260 10.61 -21.20 12.72
N ALA A 261 10.06 -20.10 12.22
CA ALA A 261 9.92 -18.85 12.95
C ALA A 261 9.11 -19.05 14.24
N LEU A 262 7.92 -19.64 14.11
CA LEU A 262 7.01 -19.87 15.23
C LEU A 262 7.58 -20.89 16.23
N GLU A 263 8.07 -22.04 15.76
CA GLU A 263 8.68 -23.07 16.62
C GLU A 263 9.87 -22.51 17.41
N THR A 264 10.71 -21.71 16.75
CA THR A 264 11.89 -21.10 17.39
C THR A 264 11.48 -20.09 18.46
N VAL A 265 10.52 -19.22 18.17
CA VAL A 265 10.02 -18.21 19.13
C VAL A 265 9.38 -18.88 20.33
N VAL A 266 8.53 -19.89 20.12
CA VAL A 266 7.90 -20.65 21.20
C VAL A 266 8.95 -21.36 22.06
N GLN A 267 9.92 -22.03 21.45
CA GLN A 267 11.00 -22.68 22.19
C GLN A 267 11.84 -21.66 22.98
N TRP A 268 12.16 -20.51 22.40
CA TRP A 268 12.88 -19.46 23.11
C TRP A 268 12.10 -18.94 24.33
N CYS A 269 10.78 -18.77 24.22
CA CYS A 269 9.93 -18.38 25.34
C CYS A 269 9.94 -19.43 26.48
N LEU A 270 9.91 -20.72 26.13
CA LEU A 270 10.02 -21.84 27.07
C LEU A 270 11.38 -21.85 27.79
N ASP A 271 12.46 -21.59 27.05
CA ASP A 271 13.84 -21.60 27.56
C ASP A 271 14.15 -20.36 28.43
N HIS A 272 13.38 -19.27 28.29
CA HIS A 272 13.60 -17.99 28.97
C HIS A 272 12.40 -17.54 29.82
N PRO A 273 11.99 -18.28 30.87
CA PRO A 273 10.80 -17.96 31.67
C PRO A 273 10.89 -16.64 32.47
N THR A 274 12.09 -16.03 32.53
CA THR A 274 12.36 -14.75 33.21
C THR A 274 12.66 -13.60 32.25
N THR A 275 12.40 -13.82 30.96
CA THR A 275 12.51 -12.80 29.90
C THR A 275 11.82 -11.49 30.27
N SER A 276 12.41 -10.38 29.84
CA SER A 276 11.77 -9.07 29.96
C SER A 276 10.92 -8.72 28.72
N VAL A 277 10.99 -9.51 27.66
CA VAL A 277 10.14 -9.39 26.45
C VAL A 277 8.70 -9.73 26.81
N THR A 278 7.79 -8.82 26.51
CA THR A 278 6.36 -8.98 26.81
C THR A 278 5.54 -9.34 25.58
N ASP A 279 5.97 -8.91 24.39
CA ASP A 279 5.19 -9.08 23.17
C ASP A 279 6.10 -9.37 21.96
N ILE A 280 5.71 -10.34 21.15
CA ILE A 280 6.38 -10.75 19.93
C ILE A 280 5.35 -10.72 18.79
N ILE A 281 5.60 -9.89 17.79
CA ILE A 281 4.69 -9.70 16.66
C ILE A 281 5.34 -10.28 15.40
N PHE A 282 4.66 -11.21 14.74
CA PHE A 282 5.00 -11.60 13.37
C PHE A 282 4.26 -10.67 12.41
N ASP A 283 5.04 -9.87 11.68
CA ASP A 283 4.57 -8.96 10.64
C ASP A 283 4.66 -9.65 9.26
N THR A 284 3.55 -9.56 8.51
CA THR A 284 3.47 -9.99 7.12
C THR A 284 2.94 -8.84 6.25
N PHE A 285 3.29 -8.87 4.97
CA PHE A 285 2.78 -7.88 4.01
C PHE A 285 1.80 -8.52 3.00
N LEU A 286 2.16 -9.69 2.48
CA LEU A 286 1.33 -10.41 1.51
C LEU A 286 0.27 -11.24 2.22
N GLU A 287 -0.94 -11.29 1.64
CA GLU A 287 -2.03 -12.12 2.15
C GLU A 287 -1.62 -13.59 2.29
N ARG A 288 -0.90 -14.11 1.29
CA ARG A 288 -0.41 -15.50 1.29
C ARG A 288 0.44 -15.81 2.51
N ASP A 289 1.33 -14.88 2.90
CA ASP A 289 2.21 -15.11 4.05
C ASP A 289 1.41 -15.03 5.35
N TYR A 290 0.45 -14.11 5.44
CA TYR A 290 -0.49 -14.03 6.56
C TYR A 290 -1.27 -15.35 6.75
N GLU A 291 -1.85 -15.88 5.67
CA GLU A 291 -2.58 -17.16 5.69
C GLU A 291 -1.69 -18.34 6.13
N LEU A 292 -0.42 -18.37 5.68
CA LEU A 292 0.55 -19.39 6.08
C LEU A 292 0.88 -19.31 7.58
N TYR A 293 1.17 -18.12 8.11
CA TYR A 293 1.39 -17.95 9.55
C TYR A 293 0.14 -18.31 10.35
N GLN A 294 -1.05 -17.91 9.89
CA GLN A 294 -2.31 -18.23 10.56
C GLN A 294 -2.56 -19.74 10.64
N ALA A 295 -2.30 -20.47 9.56
CA ALA A 295 -2.41 -21.93 9.53
C ALA A 295 -1.41 -22.60 10.51
N ASN A 296 -0.14 -22.19 10.48
CA ASN A 296 0.88 -22.73 11.38
C ASN A 296 0.61 -22.41 12.86
N ILE A 297 0.10 -21.21 13.16
CA ILE A 297 -0.34 -20.86 14.53
C ILE A 297 -1.44 -21.83 14.98
N SER A 298 -2.46 -22.08 14.15
CA SER A 298 -3.56 -22.99 14.50
C SER A 298 -3.09 -24.44 14.77
N GLU A 299 -2.08 -24.92 14.03
CA GLU A 299 -1.45 -26.23 14.27
C GLU A 299 -0.69 -26.26 15.61
N LEU A 300 0.03 -25.17 15.94
CA LEU A 300 0.72 -25.02 17.23
C LEU A 300 -0.24 -24.91 18.41
N GLU A 301 -1.36 -24.18 18.26
CA GLU A 301 -2.41 -24.09 19.28
C GLU A 301 -2.92 -25.49 19.65
N THR A 302 -3.18 -26.33 18.65
CA THR A 302 -3.62 -27.73 18.84
C THR A 302 -2.56 -28.56 19.56
N SER A 303 -1.29 -28.40 19.18
CA SER A 303 -0.17 -29.16 19.74
C SER A 303 0.10 -28.79 21.21
N LEU A 304 0.14 -27.49 21.53
CA LEU A 304 0.37 -26.99 22.89
C LEU A 304 -0.79 -27.29 23.83
N ALA A 305 -2.04 -27.24 23.36
CA ALA A 305 -3.21 -27.63 24.16
C ALA A 305 -3.17 -29.11 24.58
N SER A 306 -2.61 -29.99 23.73
CA SER A 306 -2.49 -31.43 24.02
C SER A 306 -1.45 -31.76 25.09
N LEU A 307 -0.49 -30.86 25.34
CA LEU A 307 0.60 -31.04 26.29
C LEU A 307 0.24 -30.58 27.74
N GLY A 308 -0.97 -30.05 27.95
CA GLY A 308 -1.41 -29.59 29.28
C GLY A 308 -0.75 -28.28 29.74
N ASP A 309 -0.18 -27.49 28.83
CA ASP A 309 0.43 -26.19 29.14
C ASP A 309 -0.61 -25.17 29.60
N GLN A 310 -0.23 -24.26 30.52
CA GLN A 310 -1.09 -23.15 31.00
C GLN A 310 -1.28 -22.01 29.96
N ASN A 311 -0.95 -22.26 28.71
CA ASN A 311 -1.07 -21.29 27.63
C ASN A 311 -2.54 -21.03 27.31
N SER A 312 -2.91 -19.77 27.09
CA SER A 312 -4.25 -19.43 26.61
C SER A 312 -4.21 -19.03 25.15
N PHE A 313 -5.22 -19.48 24.40
CA PHE A 313 -5.42 -19.19 22.99
C PHE A 313 -6.69 -18.34 22.87
N PRO A 314 -6.56 -16.99 22.90
CA PRO A 314 -7.70 -16.13 22.68
C PRO A 314 -8.34 -16.45 21.34
N PRO A 315 -9.68 -16.42 21.22
CA PRO A 315 -10.34 -16.58 19.94
C PRO A 315 -9.76 -15.57 18.95
N SER A 316 -9.51 -16.02 17.72
CA SER A 316 -8.98 -15.18 16.65
C SER A 316 -9.80 -13.90 16.55
N PRO A 317 -9.19 -12.70 16.68
CA PRO A 317 -9.96 -11.48 16.58
C PRO A 317 -10.59 -11.40 15.19
N LEU A 318 -11.90 -11.18 15.15
CA LEU A 318 -12.62 -10.86 13.91
C LEU A 318 -12.32 -9.43 13.42
N ASN A 319 -11.68 -8.61 14.27
CA ASN A 319 -11.47 -7.18 14.03
C ASN A 319 -10.02 -6.90 13.63
N GLN A 320 -9.85 -6.08 12.60
CA GLN A 320 -8.55 -5.54 12.22
C GLN A 320 -8.00 -4.63 13.34
N PRO A 321 -6.67 -4.49 13.47
CA PRO A 321 -6.07 -3.52 14.37
C PRO A 321 -6.62 -2.12 14.09
N LYS A 322 -6.97 -1.39 15.15
CA LYS A 322 -7.46 -0.02 15.01
C LYS A 322 -6.29 0.89 14.71
N ALA A 323 -6.40 1.66 13.63
CA ALA A 323 -5.45 2.72 13.36
C ALA A 323 -5.47 3.78 14.46
N LEU A 324 -4.30 4.35 14.74
CA LEU A 324 -4.14 5.42 15.72
C LEU A 324 -4.71 6.73 15.15
N ILE A 325 -5.50 7.42 15.97
CA ILE A 325 -6.01 8.75 15.61
C ILE A 325 -4.88 9.77 15.79
N THR A 326 -4.11 9.99 14.72
CA THR A 326 -3.03 10.97 14.70
C THR A 326 -3.58 12.40 14.62
N PRO A 327 -2.75 13.44 14.84
CA PRO A 327 -3.16 14.82 14.58
C PRO A 327 -3.65 15.05 13.14
N THR A 328 -3.03 14.38 12.16
CA THR A 328 -3.44 14.41 10.75
C THR A 328 -4.88 13.88 10.57
N ILE A 329 -5.19 12.72 11.16
CA ILE A 329 -6.53 12.13 11.10
C ILE A 329 -7.54 12.97 11.87
N SER A 330 -7.18 13.47 13.05
CA SER A 330 -8.05 14.35 13.86
C SER A 330 -8.44 15.61 13.09
N LYS A 331 -7.49 16.22 12.39
CA LYS A 331 -7.73 17.39 11.55
C LYS A 331 -8.64 17.07 10.36
N ALA A 332 -8.39 15.95 9.68
CA ALA A 332 -9.26 15.49 8.58
C ALA A 332 -10.71 15.22 9.05
N ARG A 333 -10.88 14.64 10.24
CA ARG A 333 -12.21 14.45 10.88
C ARG A 333 -12.89 15.78 11.19
N SER A 334 -12.16 16.75 11.75
CA SER A 334 -12.68 18.10 12.01
C SER A 334 -13.14 18.77 10.72
N TRP A 335 -12.35 18.69 9.64
CA TRP A 335 -12.75 19.22 8.33
C TRP A 335 -14.02 18.58 7.80
N LEU A 336 -14.14 17.24 7.88
CA LEU A 336 -15.35 16.53 7.47
C LEU A 336 -16.56 16.86 8.35
N HIS A 337 -16.36 17.05 9.65
CA HIS A 337 -17.42 17.42 10.59
C HIS A 337 -17.94 18.85 10.35
N GLU A 338 -17.04 19.78 10.04
CA GLU A 338 -17.34 21.19 9.82
C GLU A 338 -17.75 21.51 8.36
N ALA A 339 -17.74 20.51 7.48
CA ALA A 339 -18.09 20.69 6.08
C ALA A 339 -19.61 20.79 5.87
N ASP A 340 -20.01 21.69 4.98
CA ASP A 340 -21.38 21.83 4.49
C ASP A 340 -21.64 20.99 3.23
N TYR A 341 -20.60 20.79 2.43
CA TYR A 341 -20.64 20.06 1.18
C TYR A 341 -19.53 19.00 1.13
N LEU A 342 -19.85 17.84 0.55
CA LEU A 342 -18.90 16.75 0.35
C LEU A 342 -18.76 16.41 -1.13
N ILE A 343 -17.53 16.40 -1.62
CA ILE A 343 -17.19 15.87 -2.94
C ILE A 343 -16.38 14.61 -2.72
N ILE A 344 -16.88 13.46 -3.17
CA ILE A 344 -16.11 12.21 -3.14
C ILE A 344 -15.46 12.05 -4.51
N SER A 345 -14.14 12.22 -4.57
CA SER A 345 -13.33 11.96 -5.76
C SER A 345 -12.66 10.59 -5.61
N ALA A 346 -12.85 9.67 -6.57
CA ALA A 346 -12.36 8.30 -6.40
C ALA A 346 -11.68 7.73 -7.64
N GLY A 347 -10.52 7.11 -7.42
CA GLY A 347 -9.71 6.46 -8.45
C GLY A 347 -9.52 4.96 -8.22
N ALA A 348 -8.68 4.34 -9.04
CA ALA A 348 -8.51 2.89 -9.07
C ALA A 348 -7.99 2.32 -7.73
N GLY A 349 -7.29 3.13 -6.92
CA GLY A 349 -6.83 2.73 -5.59
C GLY A 349 -7.98 2.38 -4.64
N LEU A 350 -9.16 2.99 -4.79
CA LEU A 350 -10.35 2.65 -3.99
C LEU A 350 -10.85 1.24 -4.29
N SER A 351 -10.80 0.83 -5.56
CA SER A 351 -11.18 -0.52 -5.99
C SER A 351 -10.10 -1.55 -5.64
N ALA A 352 -8.82 -1.17 -5.73
CA ALA A 352 -7.71 -2.01 -5.27
C ALA A 352 -7.80 -2.34 -3.78
N ALA A 353 -8.21 -1.37 -2.94
CA ALA A 353 -8.40 -1.58 -1.50
C ALA A 353 -9.49 -2.60 -1.14
N ILE A 354 -10.39 -2.94 -2.07
CA ILE A 354 -11.40 -4.01 -1.89
C ILE A 354 -11.04 -5.30 -2.63
N GLY A 355 -9.77 -5.43 -3.04
CA GLY A 355 -9.22 -6.59 -3.74
C GLY A 355 -9.38 -6.57 -5.27
N LEU A 356 -10.04 -5.56 -5.84
CA LEU A 356 -10.16 -5.39 -7.30
C LEU A 356 -8.97 -4.57 -7.83
N ASP A 357 -7.76 -5.09 -7.59
CA ASP A 357 -6.50 -4.45 -7.99
C ASP A 357 -6.09 -4.89 -9.40
N TYR A 358 -6.16 -3.96 -10.34
CA TYR A 358 -5.81 -4.21 -11.74
C TYR A 358 -4.32 -4.43 -11.99
N THR A 359 -3.48 -4.14 -11.00
CA THR A 359 -2.03 -4.38 -11.04
C THR A 359 -1.63 -5.70 -10.38
N SER A 360 -2.57 -6.39 -9.73
CA SER A 360 -2.32 -7.63 -8.99
C SER A 360 -2.12 -8.82 -9.93
N THR A 361 -0.95 -9.45 -9.83
CA THR A 361 -0.63 -10.67 -10.57
C THR A 361 -1.34 -11.90 -10.01
N SER A 362 -1.55 -11.96 -8.70
CA SER A 362 -2.27 -13.06 -8.06
C SER A 362 -3.77 -13.03 -8.42
N LEU A 363 -4.37 -11.84 -8.51
CA LEU A 363 -5.75 -11.68 -8.96
C LEU A 363 -5.89 -12.17 -10.40
N PHE A 364 -4.99 -11.75 -11.29
CA PHE A 364 -5.02 -12.19 -12.69
C PHE A 364 -4.85 -13.71 -12.80
N GLN A 365 -3.84 -14.28 -12.13
CA GLN A 365 -3.61 -15.72 -12.16
C GLN A 365 -4.81 -16.53 -11.64
N LYS A 366 -5.52 -16.02 -10.63
CA LYS A 366 -6.72 -16.65 -10.07
C LYS A 366 -7.89 -16.66 -11.06
N HIS A 367 -8.13 -15.55 -11.74
CA HIS A 367 -9.35 -15.36 -12.55
C HIS A 367 -9.14 -15.56 -14.06
N PHE A 368 -7.91 -15.45 -14.55
CA PHE A 368 -7.54 -15.42 -15.97
C PHE A 368 -6.34 -16.34 -16.32
N PRO A 369 -6.22 -17.57 -15.77
CA PRO A 369 -5.06 -18.43 -16.01
C PRO A 369 -4.88 -18.84 -17.47
N GLY A 370 -5.96 -18.87 -18.27
CA GLY A 370 -5.95 -19.25 -19.68
C GLY A 370 -5.28 -18.23 -20.61
N PHE A 371 -4.91 -17.05 -20.09
CA PHE A 371 -4.30 -15.97 -20.86
C PHE A 371 -2.81 -15.73 -20.50
N LEU A 372 -2.27 -16.47 -19.51
CA LEU A 372 -0.89 -16.31 -19.06
C LEU A 372 0.14 -16.59 -20.17
N HIS A 373 -0.18 -17.47 -21.13
CA HIS A 373 0.71 -17.80 -22.25
C HIS A 373 0.91 -16.63 -23.22
N LEU A 374 0.00 -15.65 -23.21
CA LEU A 374 0.10 -14.42 -23.99
C LEU A 374 1.03 -13.37 -23.35
N GLY A 375 1.64 -13.69 -22.20
CA GLY A 375 2.44 -12.73 -21.42
C GLY A 375 1.59 -11.75 -20.60
N LEU A 376 0.26 -11.89 -20.60
CA LEU A 376 -0.64 -11.13 -19.75
C LEU A 376 -0.53 -11.64 -18.31
N GLY A 377 -0.26 -10.74 -17.37
CA GLY A 377 -0.11 -11.07 -15.96
C GLY A 377 -0.93 -10.21 -15.02
N ARG A 378 -1.60 -9.16 -15.52
CA ARG A 378 -2.38 -8.18 -14.75
C ARG A 378 -3.57 -7.75 -15.59
N LEU A 379 -4.67 -7.35 -14.95
CA LEU A 379 -5.84 -6.82 -15.69
C LEU A 379 -5.46 -5.59 -16.51
N TYR A 380 -4.53 -4.77 -16.00
CA TYR A 380 -4.06 -3.58 -16.68
C TYR A 380 -3.31 -3.88 -17.99
N ASP A 381 -2.68 -5.06 -18.11
CA ASP A 381 -1.90 -5.45 -19.31
C ASP A 381 -2.79 -5.60 -20.55
N VAL A 382 -4.11 -5.75 -20.37
CA VAL A 382 -5.06 -5.94 -21.46
C VAL A 382 -5.44 -4.63 -22.15
N PHE A 383 -5.27 -3.48 -21.48
CA PHE A 383 -5.58 -2.19 -22.10
C PHE A 383 -4.59 -1.88 -23.22
N GLY A 384 -5.09 -1.86 -24.46
CA GLY A 384 -4.28 -1.66 -25.66
C GLY A 384 -3.61 -2.93 -26.20
N PHE A 385 -3.91 -4.11 -25.62
CA PHE A 385 -3.40 -5.38 -26.10
C PHE A 385 -4.11 -5.83 -27.39
N ASN A 386 -3.32 -6.10 -28.44
CA ASN A 386 -3.81 -6.46 -29.78
C ASN A 386 -3.37 -7.86 -30.24
N ASP A 387 -2.45 -8.52 -29.53
CA ASP A 387 -1.86 -9.80 -29.94
C ASP A 387 -2.71 -11.01 -29.49
N TRP A 388 -4.03 -10.91 -29.68
CA TRP A 388 -4.96 -12.01 -29.40
C TRP A 388 -4.84 -13.10 -30.47
N ASP A 389 -4.86 -14.37 -30.06
CA ASP A 389 -4.84 -15.52 -30.98
C ASP A 389 -6.07 -15.55 -31.89
N SER A 390 -7.22 -15.04 -31.40
CA SER A 390 -8.47 -14.95 -32.16
C SER A 390 -9.48 -13.98 -31.52
N PRO A 391 -10.52 -13.53 -32.27
CA PRO A 391 -11.66 -12.80 -31.70
C PRO A 391 -12.36 -13.53 -30.56
N ASN A 392 -12.44 -14.86 -30.64
CA ASN A 392 -13.03 -15.72 -29.60
C ASN A 392 -12.24 -15.65 -28.28
N GLN A 393 -10.91 -15.61 -28.35
CA GLN A 393 -10.07 -15.45 -27.17
C GLN A 393 -10.24 -14.06 -26.54
N LYS A 394 -10.21 -13.01 -27.38
CA LYS A 394 -10.46 -11.62 -26.96
C LYS A 394 -11.79 -11.49 -26.21
N TRP A 395 -12.88 -11.94 -26.81
CA TRP A 395 -14.21 -11.83 -26.21
C TRP A 395 -14.41 -12.78 -25.01
N GLY A 396 -13.76 -13.94 -25.01
CA GLY A 396 -13.69 -14.80 -23.83
C GLY A 396 -13.14 -14.06 -22.61
N TYR A 397 -12.04 -13.33 -22.78
CA TYR A 397 -11.50 -12.47 -21.72
C TYR A 397 -12.50 -11.40 -21.28
N TYR A 398 -13.03 -10.62 -22.22
CA TYR A 398 -13.92 -9.50 -21.87
C TYR A 398 -15.20 -9.96 -21.18
N PHE A 399 -15.82 -11.07 -21.59
CA PHE A 399 -16.99 -11.59 -20.91
C PHE A 399 -16.68 -12.09 -19.49
N LEU A 400 -15.56 -12.78 -19.29
CA LEU A 400 -15.12 -13.18 -17.96
C LEU A 400 -14.78 -11.97 -17.07
N HIS A 401 -14.13 -10.95 -17.62
CA HIS A 401 -13.80 -9.71 -16.93
C HIS A 401 -15.06 -8.95 -16.50
N LEU A 402 -15.98 -8.72 -17.43
CA LEU A 402 -17.27 -8.07 -17.15
C LEU A 402 -18.05 -8.86 -16.09
N ASN A 403 -18.09 -10.19 -16.20
CA ASN A 403 -18.75 -11.04 -15.23
C ASN A 403 -18.11 -10.99 -13.84
N MET A 404 -16.78 -10.96 -13.76
CA MET A 404 -16.04 -10.82 -12.50
C MET A 404 -16.33 -9.46 -11.86
N VAL A 405 -16.23 -8.36 -12.61
CA VAL A 405 -16.41 -7.01 -12.07
C VAL A 405 -17.84 -6.78 -11.63
N ARG A 406 -18.85 -7.17 -12.42
CA ARG A 406 -20.27 -6.96 -12.04
C ARG A 406 -20.64 -7.71 -10.76
N ASN A 407 -20.08 -8.92 -10.57
CA ASN A 407 -20.33 -9.78 -9.41
C ASN A 407 -19.32 -9.58 -8.27
N TRP A 408 -18.47 -8.54 -8.32
CA TRP A 408 -17.53 -8.28 -7.23
C TRP A 408 -18.31 -8.06 -5.91
N PRO A 409 -17.89 -8.66 -4.79
CA PRO A 409 -18.67 -8.66 -3.56
C PRO A 409 -18.85 -7.24 -2.97
N PRO A 410 -19.93 -7.02 -2.20
CA PRO A 410 -20.09 -5.81 -1.41
C PRO A 410 -18.91 -5.59 -0.45
N SER A 411 -18.63 -4.33 -0.13
CA SER A 411 -17.47 -3.95 0.68
C SER A 411 -17.85 -3.06 1.86
N LYS A 412 -17.28 -3.37 3.04
CA LYS A 412 -17.37 -2.55 4.24
C LYS A 412 -16.80 -1.14 4.03
N LEU A 413 -15.79 -1.00 3.17
CA LEU A 413 -15.21 0.31 2.81
C LEU A 413 -16.25 1.22 2.15
N TYR A 414 -16.96 0.72 1.14
CA TYR A 414 -18.01 1.48 0.47
C TYR A 414 -19.22 1.71 1.39
N GLU A 415 -19.53 0.76 2.28
CA GLU A 415 -20.57 0.95 3.30
C GLU A 415 -20.22 2.10 4.26
N ALA A 416 -18.99 2.14 4.78
CA ALA A 416 -18.50 3.21 5.64
C ALA A 416 -18.49 4.56 4.91
N LEU A 417 -18.03 4.60 3.66
CA LEU A 417 -18.05 5.79 2.82
C LEU A 417 -19.48 6.28 2.56
N ARG A 418 -20.45 5.36 2.36
CA ARG A 418 -21.87 5.71 2.20
C ARG A 418 -22.43 6.30 3.49
N LYS A 419 -22.12 5.72 4.65
CA LYS A 419 -22.51 6.25 5.97
C LYS A 419 -21.96 7.66 6.20
N LEU A 420 -20.73 7.92 5.78
CA LEU A 420 -20.14 9.26 5.81
C LEU A 420 -20.91 10.22 4.88
N ALA A 421 -21.18 9.80 3.63
CA ALA A 421 -21.82 10.63 2.63
C ALA A 421 -23.25 11.04 2.99
N VAL A 422 -24.06 10.12 3.53
CA VAL A 422 -25.48 10.42 3.86
C VAL A 422 -25.65 11.45 4.98
N ARG A 423 -24.61 11.74 5.76
CA ARG A 423 -24.61 12.84 6.74
C ARG A 423 -24.79 14.23 6.10
N PHE A 424 -24.53 14.33 4.80
CA PHE A 424 -24.65 15.56 4.02
C PHE A 424 -26.00 15.69 3.31
N ASP A 425 -26.92 14.73 3.49
CA ASP A 425 -28.22 14.67 2.78
C ASP A 425 -28.02 14.79 1.26
N ASP A 426 -28.52 15.86 0.65
CA ASP A 426 -28.36 16.13 -0.77
C ASP A 426 -27.05 16.85 -1.14
N ARG A 427 -26.30 17.33 -0.14
CA ARG A 427 -25.07 18.14 -0.29
C ARG A 427 -23.81 17.28 -0.44
N TYR A 428 -23.93 16.14 -1.11
CA TYR A 428 -22.79 15.37 -1.57
C TYR A 428 -22.93 14.92 -3.02
N PHE A 429 -21.79 14.71 -3.68
CA PHE A 429 -21.74 14.09 -5.00
C PHE A 429 -20.46 13.27 -5.16
N VAL A 430 -20.55 12.15 -5.90
CA VAL A 430 -19.43 11.28 -6.22
C VAL A 430 -18.97 11.54 -7.66
N ARG A 431 -17.68 11.77 -7.85
CA ARG A 431 -17.03 11.78 -9.15
C ARG A 431 -15.92 10.73 -9.16
N THR A 432 -15.98 9.77 -10.08
CA THR A 432 -14.98 8.68 -10.12
C THR A 432 -14.48 8.40 -11.53
N SER A 433 -13.18 8.14 -11.65
CA SER A 433 -12.56 7.66 -12.88
C SER A 433 -12.77 6.16 -13.09
N ASN A 434 -13.34 5.45 -12.11
CA ASN A 434 -13.52 4.01 -12.17
C ASN A 434 -14.74 3.66 -13.04
N ALA A 435 -14.59 2.60 -13.83
CA ALA A 435 -15.63 2.10 -14.73
C ALA A 435 -16.38 0.87 -14.16
N ASP A 436 -16.08 0.47 -12.92
CA ASP A 436 -16.46 -0.80 -12.28
C ASP A 436 -17.84 -0.83 -11.60
N ASN A 437 -18.55 0.31 -11.61
CA ASN A 437 -19.88 0.48 -11.02
C ASN A 437 -19.94 0.20 -9.51
N ARG A 438 -18.81 0.24 -8.78
CA ARG A 438 -18.78 -0.15 -7.35
C ARG A 438 -19.57 0.76 -6.43
N PHE A 439 -19.67 2.06 -6.70
CA PHE A 439 -20.51 2.97 -5.91
C PHE A 439 -21.98 2.56 -5.92
N VAL A 440 -22.57 2.41 -7.12
CA VAL A 440 -23.99 2.04 -7.26
C VAL A 440 -24.23 0.63 -6.74
N ALA A 441 -23.32 -0.32 -7.02
CA ALA A 441 -23.41 -1.68 -6.50
C ALA A 441 -23.37 -1.76 -4.96
N ASN A 442 -22.80 -0.75 -4.28
CA ASN A 442 -22.78 -0.64 -2.82
C ASN A 442 -23.81 0.37 -2.27
N GLY A 443 -24.84 0.70 -3.06
CA GLY A 443 -26.02 1.42 -2.60
C GLY A 443 -25.94 2.95 -2.69
N PHE A 444 -24.98 3.52 -3.40
CA PHE A 444 -25.05 4.94 -3.76
C PHE A 444 -26.12 5.18 -4.85
N PRO A 445 -26.90 6.27 -4.77
CA PRO A 445 -27.85 6.61 -5.82
C PRO A 445 -27.13 6.91 -7.14
N ALA A 446 -27.58 6.32 -8.25
CA ALA A 446 -26.92 6.46 -9.55
C ALA A 446 -26.89 7.91 -10.06
N GLU A 447 -27.85 8.74 -9.64
CA GLU A 447 -27.92 10.17 -9.95
C GLU A 447 -26.90 11.03 -9.20
N LYS A 448 -26.28 10.51 -8.14
CA LYS A 448 -25.22 11.18 -7.36
C LYS A 448 -23.81 10.71 -7.77
N VAL A 449 -23.68 9.96 -8.86
CA VAL A 449 -22.40 9.39 -9.31
C VAL A 449 -22.11 9.80 -10.75
N SER A 450 -21.00 10.51 -10.96
CA SER A 450 -20.48 10.89 -12.28
C SER A 450 -19.26 10.05 -12.64
N THR A 451 -19.25 9.49 -13.85
CA THR A 451 -18.17 8.61 -14.34
C THR A 451 -17.60 9.16 -15.66
N PRO A 452 -16.74 10.20 -15.63
CA PRO A 452 -16.21 10.85 -16.83
C PRO A 452 -15.37 9.93 -17.74
N GLN A 453 -14.93 8.79 -17.23
CA GLN A 453 -14.15 7.78 -17.96
C GLN A 453 -14.99 6.63 -18.56
N GLY A 454 -16.32 6.68 -18.40
CA GLY A 454 -17.23 5.64 -18.86
C GLY A 454 -17.45 4.52 -17.86
N GLN A 455 -18.08 3.42 -18.31
CA GLN A 455 -18.49 2.30 -17.46
C GLN A 455 -18.47 0.97 -18.21
N TYR A 456 -18.07 -0.10 -17.52
CA TYR A 456 -18.13 -1.47 -18.02
C TYR A 456 -19.57 -2.02 -18.17
N ARG A 457 -20.56 -1.31 -17.61
CA ARG A 457 -22.00 -1.61 -17.79
C ARG A 457 -22.46 -1.46 -19.25
N PHE A 458 -21.65 -0.83 -20.10
CA PHE A 458 -21.98 -0.58 -21.49
C PHE A 458 -20.89 -1.06 -22.45
N LEU A 459 -21.31 -1.56 -23.61
CA LEU A 459 -20.50 -1.70 -24.80
C LEU A 459 -20.83 -0.56 -25.77
N GLN A 460 -19.85 -0.06 -26.52
CA GLN A 460 -20.04 0.99 -27.54
C GLN A 460 -19.56 0.52 -28.91
N CYS A 461 -20.17 1.03 -29.97
CA CYS A 461 -19.64 0.84 -31.32
C CYS A 461 -18.28 1.52 -31.46
N PHE A 462 -17.25 0.75 -31.85
CA PHE A 462 -15.90 1.26 -32.03
C PHE A 462 -15.84 2.32 -33.14
N ALA A 463 -16.60 2.13 -34.23
CA ALA A 463 -16.73 3.11 -35.30
C ALA A 463 -17.55 4.35 -34.91
N LYS A 464 -18.17 4.36 -33.72
CA LYS A 464 -19.02 5.45 -33.21
C LYS A 464 -20.04 5.94 -34.26
N CYS A 465 -20.69 4.98 -34.94
CA CYS A 465 -21.53 5.28 -36.10
C CYS A 465 -22.73 6.18 -35.80
N ARG A 466 -23.19 6.22 -34.55
CA ARG A 466 -24.25 7.12 -34.07
C ARG A 466 -24.20 7.29 -32.54
N PRO A 467 -24.79 8.38 -31.98
CA PRO A 467 -24.73 8.67 -30.54
C PRO A 467 -25.34 7.60 -29.62
N ASP A 468 -26.38 6.90 -30.07
CA ASP A 468 -27.09 5.83 -29.36
C ASP A 468 -26.57 4.42 -29.69
N ALA A 469 -25.41 4.30 -30.36
CA ALA A 469 -24.69 3.03 -30.56
C ALA A 469 -23.94 2.61 -29.28
N VAL A 470 -24.69 2.50 -28.18
CA VAL A 470 -24.23 2.03 -26.87
C VAL A 470 -25.26 1.05 -26.33
N PHE A 471 -24.78 -0.08 -25.80
CA PHE A 471 -25.61 -1.23 -25.43
C PHE A 471 -25.27 -1.69 -24.02
N PRO A 472 -26.24 -2.04 -23.17
CA PRO A 472 -25.97 -2.69 -21.88
C PRO A 472 -25.15 -3.97 -22.09
N SER A 473 -24.12 -4.19 -21.28
CA SER A 473 -23.23 -5.34 -21.43
C SER A 473 -23.82 -6.64 -20.87
N ASP A 474 -24.66 -6.58 -19.84
CA ASP A 474 -25.22 -7.74 -19.14
C ASP A 474 -25.85 -8.80 -20.08
N PRO A 475 -26.73 -8.43 -21.05
CA PRO A 475 -27.32 -9.43 -21.95
C PRO A 475 -26.31 -10.16 -22.83
N PHE A 476 -25.23 -9.50 -23.25
CA PHE A 476 -24.17 -10.13 -24.03
C PHE A 476 -23.35 -11.09 -23.18
N VAL A 477 -23.02 -10.68 -21.95
CA VAL A 477 -22.30 -11.52 -20.98
C VAL A 477 -23.11 -12.78 -20.68
N ASP A 478 -24.39 -12.64 -20.34
CA ASP A 478 -25.25 -13.77 -19.99
C ASP A 478 -25.43 -14.77 -21.15
N ALA A 479 -25.53 -14.27 -22.38
CA ALA A 479 -25.63 -15.11 -23.57
C ALA A 479 -24.33 -15.83 -23.92
N ALA A 480 -23.17 -15.25 -23.60
CA ALA A 480 -21.86 -15.77 -23.99
C ALA A 480 -21.22 -16.69 -22.94
N LEU A 481 -21.47 -16.46 -21.64
CA LEU A 481 -20.82 -17.22 -20.54
C LEU A 481 -20.96 -18.74 -20.65
N PRO A 482 -22.11 -19.33 -21.04
CA PRO A 482 -22.23 -20.78 -21.22
C PRO A 482 -21.30 -21.36 -22.30
N PHE A 483 -20.81 -20.51 -23.20
CA PHE A 483 -19.92 -20.86 -24.31
C PHE A 483 -18.46 -20.51 -24.03
N VAL A 484 -18.09 -20.12 -22.81
CA VAL A 484 -16.68 -19.90 -22.45
C VAL A 484 -16.07 -21.21 -21.99
N ASN A 485 -15.00 -21.65 -22.64
CA ASN A 485 -14.28 -22.85 -22.24
C ASN A 485 -13.61 -22.64 -20.86
N PRO A 486 -13.82 -23.50 -19.86
CA PRO A 486 -13.30 -23.28 -18.52
C PRO A 486 -11.78 -23.38 -18.40
N LYS A 487 -11.11 -24.05 -19.35
CA LYS A 487 -9.65 -24.24 -19.34
C LYS A 487 -8.94 -23.18 -20.16
N THR A 488 -9.36 -22.97 -21.41
CA THR A 488 -8.71 -22.00 -22.31
C THR A 488 -9.24 -20.58 -22.11
N GLN A 489 -10.41 -20.43 -21.48
CA GLN A 489 -11.11 -19.16 -21.28
C GLN A 489 -11.49 -18.43 -22.58
N ALA A 490 -11.38 -19.12 -23.72
CA ALA A 490 -11.84 -18.64 -25.02
C ALA A 490 -13.31 -19.01 -25.24
N LEU A 491 -13.99 -18.18 -26.04
CA LEU A 491 -15.35 -18.41 -26.48
C LEU A 491 -15.41 -19.56 -27.51
N THR A 492 -16.31 -20.51 -27.35
CA THR A 492 -16.46 -21.68 -28.26
C THR A 492 -17.49 -21.45 -29.37
N ASP A 493 -18.40 -20.48 -29.20
CA ASP A 493 -19.42 -20.11 -30.18
C ASP A 493 -19.19 -18.67 -30.67
N GLU A 494 -18.69 -18.52 -31.90
CA GLU A 494 -18.40 -17.23 -32.52
C GLU A 494 -19.66 -16.36 -32.71
N THR A 495 -20.86 -16.95 -32.74
CA THR A 495 -22.12 -16.20 -32.87
C THR A 495 -22.41 -15.34 -31.64
N LYS A 496 -21.69 -15.56 -30.53
CA LYS A 496 -21.79 -14.75 -29.32
C LYS A 496 -20.85 -13.54 -29.32
N ILE A 497 -19.99 -13.40 -30.33
CA ILE A 497 -19.19 -12.18 -30.52
C ILE A 497 -20.14 -11.02 -30.84
N PRO A 498 -20.14 -9.95 -30.05
CA PRO A 498 -21.16 -8.92 -30.16
C PRO A 498 -20.78 -7.93 -31.27
N ALA A 499 -21.77 -7.60 -32.11
CA ALA A 499 -21.66 -6.64 -33.19
C ALA A 499 -22.64 -5.47 -32.99
N CYS A 500 -22.28 -4.31 -33.52
CA CYS A 500 -23.15 -3.14 -33.48
C CYS A 500 -24.45 -3.42 -34.24
N GLN A 501 -25.58 -3.31 -33.56
CA GLN A 501 -26.91 -3.56 -34.15
C GLN A 501 -27.27 -2.58 -35.28
N TYR A 502 -26.54 -1.46 -35.41
CA TYR A 502 -26.82 -0.43 -36.41
C TYR A 502 -25.96 -0.54 -37.67
N CYS A 503 -24.67 -0.84 -37.55
CA CYS A 503 -23.73 -0.88 -38.69
C CYS A 503 -23.02 -2.22 -38.87
N GLY A 504 -23.26 -3.20 -37.99
CA GLY A 504 -22.55 -4.49 -37.99
C GLY A 504 -21.09 -4.42 -37.54
N GLY A 505 -20.57 -3.24 -37.20
CA GLY A 505 -19.18 -3.03 -36.79
C GLY A 505 -18.85 -3.55 -35.39
N GLU A 506 -17.56 -3.55 -35.05
CA GLU A 506 -17.04 -4.02 -33.77
C GLU A 506 -17.61 -3.22 -32.58
N LEU A 507 -17.89 -3.94 -31.49
CA LEU A 507 -18.17 -3.37 -30.18
C LEU A 507 -16.91 -3.40 -29.29
N THR A 508 -16.80 -2.45 -28.38
CA THR A 508 -15.76 -2.41 -27.35
C THR A 508 -16.37 -1.96 -26.03
N LEU A 509 -15.61 -2.03 -24.93
CA LEU A 509 -16.02 -1.45 -23.65
C LEU A 509 -16.31 0.05 -23.80
N CYS A 510 -17.41 0.54 -23.21
CA CYS A 510 -17.76 1.96 -23.24
C CYS A 510 -16.96 2.74 -22.19
N VAL A 511 -15.65 2.80 -22.40
CA VAL A 511 -14.69 3.56 -21.61
C VAL A 511 -13.98 4.56 -22.51
N ARG A 512 -13.44 5.61 -21.90
CA ARG A 512 -12.73 6.65 -22.64
C ARG A 512 -11.45 6.10 -23.26
N GLY A 513 -11.40 6.13 -24.58
CA GLY A 513 -10.19 5.94 -25.35
C GLY A 513 -10.37 6.60 -26.72
N GLY A 514 -9.35 7.33 -27.16
CA GLY A 514 -9.33 8.02 -28.45
C GLY A 514 -10.58 8.86 -28.76
N ASP A 515 -10.84 9.02 -30.04
CA ASP A 515 -12.02 9.67 -30.63
C ASP A 515 -13.26 8.77 -30.64
N TYR A 516 -13.08 7.45 -30.47
CA TYR A 516 -14.14 6.43 -30.45
C TYR A 516 -15.00 6.43 -29.19
N PHE A 517 -14.59 7.10 -28.10
CA PHE A 517 -15.40 7.16 -26.88
C PHE A 517 -16.77 7.79 -27.13
N ASN A 518 -17.83 7.07 -26.74
CA ASN A 518 -19.20 7.55 -26.79
C ASN A 518 -19.65 8.03 -25.40
N SER A 519 -19.74 9.35 -25.22
CA SER A 519 -20.13 9.96 -23.96
C SER A 519 -21.64 10.00 -23.71
N ALA A 520 -22.47 9.66 -24.71
CA ALA A 520 -23.93 9.85 -24.65
C ALA A 520 -24.60 9.28 -23.39
N PRO A 521 -24.26 8.06 -22.90
CA PRO A 521 -24.88 7.47 -21.71
C PRO A 521 -24.60 8.26 -20.42
N PHE A 522 -23.49 9.00 -20.38
CA PHE A 522 -22.98 9.64 -19.15
C PHE A 522 -23.32 11.13 -19.08
N ARG A 523 -23.87 11.73 -20.15
CA ARG A 523 -24.14 13.18 -20.23
C ARG A 523 -25.11 13.66 -19.17
N ALA A 524 -26.09 12.84 -18.78
CA ALA A 524 -27.06 13.24 -17.77
C ALA A 524 -26.40 13.40 -16.39
N GLN A 525 -25.55 12.46 -16.00
CA GLN A 525 -24.80 12.50 -14.75
C GLN A 525 -23.74 13.60 -14.76
N GLU A 526 -23.04 13.84 -15.87
CA GLU A 526 -22.09 14.96 -15.97
C GLU A 526 -22.79 16.33 -15.86
N ARG A 527 -24.05 16.46 -16.33
CA ARG A 527 -24.83 17.68 -16.07
C ARG A 527 -25.18 17.84 -14.59
N LYS A 528 -25.63 16.77 -13.93
CA LYS A 528 -25.91 16.80 -12.48
C LYS A 528 -24.67 17.13 -11.66
N TRP A 529 -23.51 16.59 -12.03
CA TRP A 529 -22.22 16.96 -11.44
C TRP A 529 -21.94 18.46 -11.59
N LYS A 530 -22.12 19.01 -12.80
CA LYS A 530 -21.92 20.43 -13.04
C LYS A 530 -22.89 21.29 -12.23
N GLU A 531 -24.18 20.95 -12.23
CA GLU A 531 -25.21 21.63 -11.44
C GLU A 531 -24.88 21.64 -9.94
N TYR A 532 -24.37 20.50 -9.42
CA TYR A 532 -23.90 20.40 -8.04
C TYR A 532 -22.69 21.32 -7.78
N MET A 533 -21.68 21.30 -8.63
CA MET A 533 -20.50 22.18 -8.47
C MET A 533 -20.87 23.67 -8.59
N ASP A 534 -21.78 24.02 -9.49
CA ASP A 534 -22.31 25.39 -9.62
C ASP A 534 -23.11 25.81 -8.37
N ASP A 535 -23.78 24.88 -7.69
CA ASP A 535 -24.41 25.13 -6.38
C ASP A 535 -23.39 25.34 -5.27
N VAL A 536 -22.39 24.46 -5.17
CA VAL A 536 -21.30 24.57 -4.19
C VAL A 536 -20.62 25.94 -4.33
N ALA A 537 -20.17 26.29 -5.53
CA ALA A 537 -19.45 27.54 -5.80
C ALA A 537 -20.28 28.80 -5.52
N ARG A 538 -21.60 28.77 -5.74
CA ARG A 538 -22.49 29.93 -5.46
C ARG A 538 -22.81 30.11 -3.98
N ASN A 539 -22.80 29.02 -3.21
CA ASN A 539 -23.24 29.02 -1.81
C ASN A 539 -22.09 28.81 -0.82
N LEU A 540 -20.84 28.93 -1.26
CA LEU A 540 -19.67 28.68 -0.42
C LEU A 540 -19.32 29.82 0.53
N ASP A 541 -19.93 31.01 0.37
CA ASP A 541 -19.64 32.16 1.22
C ASP A 541 -19.93 31.85 2.70
N GLY A 542 -18.89 31.88 3.54
CA GLY A 542 -18.93 31.47 4.95
C GLY A 542 -19.15 29.97 5.20
N ARG A 543 -19.22 29.13 4.16
CA ARG A 543 -19.40 27.67 4.22
C ARG A 543 -18.15 26.91 3.79
N ARG A 544 -18.14 25.59 3.99
CA ARG A 544 -16.99 24.74 3.64
C ARG A 544 -17.37 23.56 2.78
N ALA A 545 -16.56 23.29 1.76
CA ALA A 545 -16.65 22.09 0.94
C ALA A 545 -15.39 21.25 1.13
N VAL A 546 -15.57 19.97 1.44
CA VAL A 546 -14.45 19.02 1.53
C VAL A 546 -14.47 18.11 0.30
N ILE A 547 -13.35 18.08 -0.40
CA ILE A 547 -13.03 17.10 -1.42
C ILE A 547 -12.33 15.94 -0.72
N LEU A 548 -13.04 14.83 -0.55
CA LEU A 548 -12.49 13.56 -0.09
C LEU A 548 -12.02 12.76 -1.30
N GLU A 549 -10.72 12.82 -1.58
CA GLU A 549 -10.08 12.15 -2.70
C GLU A 549 -9.45 10.82 -2.29
N LEU A 550 -9.95 9.71 -2.82
CA LEU A 550 -9.61 8.35 -2.40
C LEU A 550 -9.01 7.55 -3.57
N GLY A 551 -7.74 7.16 -3.43
CA GLY A 551 -7.10 6.24 -4.37
C GLY A 551 -6.89 6.80 -5.78
N VAL A 552 -6.78 8.14 -5.91
CA VAL A 552 -6.54 8.81 -7.19
C VAL A 552 -5.03 8.95 -7.45
N GLY A 553 -4.50 8.09 -8.32
CA GLY A 553 -3.10 8.10 -8.74
C GLY A 553 -2.80 9.08 -9.90
N LEU A 554 -1.65 8.86 -10.55
CA LEU A 554 -1.09 9.75 -11.59
C LEU A 554 -1.30 9.26 -13.04
N ASN A 555 -2.12 8.23 -13.28
CA ASN A 555 -2.34 7.72 -14.64
C ASN A 555 -3.16 8.68 -15.50
N THR A 556 -4.20 9.32 -14.94
CA THR A 556 -5.05 10.31 -15.64
C THR A 556 -5.37 11.50 -14.73
N PRO A 557 -4.36 12.25 -14.26
CA PRO A 557 -4.52 13.27 -13.23
C PRO A 557 -5.45 14.41 -13.66
N ALA A 558 -5.50 14.74 -14.95
CA ALA A 558 -6.38 15.76 -15.52
C ALA A 558 -7.90 15.48 -15.36
N VAL A 559 -8.29 14.26 -14.96
CA VAL A 559 -9.71 13.88 -14.85
C VAL A 559 -10.29 14.22 -13.49
N LEU A 560 -9.47 14.12 -12.44
CA LEU A 560 -9.87 14.27 -11.04
C LEU A 560 -8.86 15.11 -10.28
N ARG A 561 -7.59 14.69 -10.28
CA ARG A 561 -6.54 15.20 -9.41
C ARG A 561 -6.28 16.70 -9.59
N TRP A 562 -5.92 17.12 -10.80
CA TRP A 562 -5.64 18.53 -11.08
C TRP A 562 -6.87 19.41 -10.97
N PRO A 563 -8.05 19.04 -11.51
CA PRO A 563 -9.28 19.82 -11.27
C PRO A 563 -9.63 20.02 -9.80
N ASN A 564 -9.38 19.02 -8.94
CA ASN A 564 -9.61 19.14 -7.50
C ASN A 564 -8.61 20.09 -6.82
N GLU A 565 -7.34 20.07 -7.25
CA GLU A 565 -6.31 20.99 -6.78
C GLU A 565 -6.62 22.44 -7.21
N GLU A 566 -7.03 22.64 -8.46
CA GLU A 566 -7.45 23.95 -8.99
C GLU A 566 -8.60 24.57 -8.17
N LEU A 567 -9.59 23.78 -7.77
CA LEU A 567 -10.70 24.24 -6.91
C LEU A 567 -10.21 24.72 -5.54
N VAL A 568 -9.18 24.10 -4.99
CA VAL A 568 -8.62 24.42 -3.68
C VAL A 568 -7.67 25.61 -3.75
N GLU A 569 -7.01 25.78 -4.90
CA GLU A 569 -6.10 26.90 -5.17
C GLU A 569 -6.84 28.21 -5.49
N ASP A 570 -8.08 28.12 -5.98
CA ASP A 570 -8.90 29.28 -6.34
C ASP A 570 -9.18 30.18 -5.13
N VAL A 571 -8.39 31.25 -5.05
CA VAL A 571 -8.50 32.27 -4.00
C VAL A 571 -9.83 33.03 -4.01
N SER A 572 -10.59 32.96 -5.11
CA SER A 572 -11.94 33.54 -5.18
C SER A 572 -12.98 32.70 -4.43
N ASN A 573 -12.65 31.44 -4.11
CA ASN A 573 -13.52 30.49 -3.42
C ASN A 573 -12.78 29.76 -2.26
N PRO A 574 -12.43 30.46 -1.17
CA PRO A 574 -11.53 29.94 -0.13
C PRO A 574 -12.12 28.81 0.74
N GLY A 575 -13.37 28.39 0.49
CA GLY A 575 -14.09 27.39 1.27
C GLY A 575 -13.77 25.93 0.94
N PHE A 576 -13.01 25.66 -0.13
CA PHE A 576 -12.61 24.30 -0.48
C PHE A 576 -11.45 23.79 0.38
N ARG A 577 -11.52 22.51 0.76
CA ARG A 577 -10.46 21.77 1.45
C ARG A 577 -10.29 20.40 0.81
N LEU A 578 -9.04 19.93 0.69
CA LEU A 578 -8.72 18.62 0.12
C LEU A 578 -8.24 17.66 1.20
N ILE A 579 -8.89 16.51 1.30
CA ILE A 579 -8.36 15.34 2.02
C ILE A 579 -8.03 14.30 0.96
N ARG A 580 -6.75 14.04 0.75
CA ARG A 580 -6.27 13.02 -0.21
C ARG A 580 -5.75 11.82 0.56
N ALA A 581 -6.28 10.64 0.24
CA ALA A 581 -5.91 9.40 0.90
C ALA A 581 -5.66 8.24 -0.07
N GLY A 582 -4.70 7.39 0.28
CA GLY A 582 -4.40 6.15 -0.43
C GLY A 582 -2.95 5.72 -0.25
N ILE A 583 -2.49 4.80 -1.09
CA ILE A 583 -1.10 4.33 -1.09
C ILE A 583 -0.31 5.02 -2.21
N GLY A 584 0.92 5.43 -1.88
CA GLY A 584 1.89 6.10 -2.72
C GLY A 584 1.41 7.47 -3.19
N ALA A 585 1.45 7.69 -4.51
CA ALA A 585 1.00 8.94 -5.10
C ALA A 585 -0.46 9.31 -4.72
N SER A 586 -1.29 8.30 -4.45
CA SER A 586 -2.69 8.49 -4.10
C SER A 586 -2.91 9.04 -2.69
N GLY A 587 -1.95 8.90 -1.77
CA GLY A 587 -1.98 9.49 -0.42
C GLY A 587 -1.23 10.83 -0.31
N CYS A 588 -0.48 11.21 -1.36
CA CYS A 588 0.37 12.40 -1.33
C CYS A 588 -0.37 13.65 -1.86
N ALA A 589 -0.74 14.56 -0.96
CA ALA A 589 -1.20 15.90 -1.30
C ALA A 589 -0.03 16.84 -1.64
N PRO A 590 -0.24 17.92 -2.42
CA PRO A 590 0.80 18.92 -2.64
C PRO A 590 1.17 19.60 -1.30
N TRP A 591 2.45 19.59 -0.94
CA TRP A 591 2.89 20.13 0.35
C TRP A 591 2.67 21.64 0.47
N GLU A 592 2.67 22.36 -0.65
CA GLU A 592 2.34 23.78 -0.71
C GLU A 592 0.91 24.05 -0.25
N LEU A 593 -0.04 23.16 -0.58
CA LEU A 593 -1.42 23.25 -0.11
C LEU A 593 -1.55 22.81 1.35
N GLU A 594 -0.78 21.82 1.79
CA GLU A 594 -0.75 21.43 3.21
C GLU A 594 -0.18 22.55 4.09
N GLU A 595 0.90 23.21 3.65
CA GLU A 595 1.54 24.35 4.35
C GLU A 595 0.60 25.56 4.45
N ARG A 596 -0.33 25.72 3.49
CA ARG A 596 -1.38 26.75 3.49
C ARG A 596 -2.64 26.34 4.26
N ASP A 597 -2.67 25.18 4.90
CA ASP A 597 -3.85 24.65 5.60
C ASP A 597 -5.06 24.37 4.68
N LEU A 598 -4.79 24.03 3.42
CA LEU A 598 -5.80 23.79 2.39
C LEU A 598 -5.93 22.32 2.00
N ALA A 599 -4.89 21.51 2.23
CA ALA A 599 -4.89 20.09 1.96
C ALA A 599 -4.37 19.25 3.13
N ILE A 600 -4.74 17.97 3.15
CA ILE A 600 -4.20 16.93 4.03
C ILE A 600 -3.92 15.70 3.17
N GLY A 601 -2.67 15.21 3.20
CA GLY A 601 -2.31 13.89 2.69
C GLY A 601 -2.38 12.81 3.77
N ILE A 602 -2.95 11.65 3.44
CA ILE A 602 -3.01 10.46 4.32
C ILE A 602 -2.51 9.25 3.52
N GLU A 603 -1.41 8.66 3.96
CA GLU A 603 -0.81 7.48 3.35
C GLU A 603 -1.27 6.22 4.09
N GLY A 604 -1.96 5.30 3.41
CA GLY A 604 -2.38 4.04 4.03
C GLY A 604 -3.50 3.28 3.31
N ASP A 605 -3.85 2.11 3.85
CA ASP A 605 -4.98 1.30 3.38
C ASP A 605 -6.29 2.08 3.56
N LEU A 606 -7.05 2.22 2.48
CA LEU A 606 -8.31 2.97 2.49
C LEU A 606 -9.38 2.36 3.38
N ASN A 607 -9.35 1.05 3.66
CA ASN A 607 -10.23 0.45 4.67
C ASN A 607 -10.01 1.11 6.03
N LEU A 608 -8.75 1.21 6.46
CA LEU A 608 -8.37 1.82 7.73
C LEU A 608 -8.60 3.33 7.72
N VAL A 609 -8.28 4.01 6.62
CA VAL A 609 -8.46 5.47 6.52
C VAL A 609 -9.94 5.85 6.60
N VAL A 610 -10.80 5.22 5.79
CA VAL A 610 -12.23 5.58 5.79
C VAL A 610 -12.89 5.18 7.11
N GLU A 611 -12.52 4.05 7.72
CA GLU A 611 -12.98 3.70 9.08
C GLU A 611 -12.59 4.80 10.08
N ALA A 612 -11.33 5.23 10.09
CA ALA A 612 -10.85 6.27 11.00
C ALA A 612 -11.45 7.67 10.74
N LEU A 613 -11.91 7.95 9.52
CA LEU A 613 -12.59 9.21 9.17
C LEU A 613 -14.11 9.18 9.38
N ALA A 614 -14.72 7.99 9.37
CA ALA A 614 -16.17 7.81 9.50
C ALA A 614 -16.63 7.76 10.96
N ASP A 615 -15.78 7.26 11.86
CA ASP A 615 -15.94 7.38 13.31
C ASP A 615 -15.89 8.85 13.76
#